data_AF-A0A1I2XG97-F1
#
_entry.id   AF-A0A1I2XG97-F1
#
_cell.length_a   1.000
_cell.length_b   1.000
_cell.length_c   1.000
_cell.angle_alpha   90.00
_cell.angle_beta   90.00
_cell.angle_gamma   90.00
#
_symmetry.space_group_name_H-M   'P 1'
#
loop_
_entity.id
_entity.type
_entity.pdbx_description
1 polymer ?
#
loop_
_entity_poly.entity_id
_entity_poly.type
_entity_poly.pdbx_seq_one_letter_code
_entity_poly.pdbx_strand_id
1 'polypeptide(L)'
;MENQVLQQIADYLNGKITKEEYSIIVQEYMTLCGDDLIKRNISFYQKFMESVPDICLYYVDEPDDSDYKEREFRKNIQLIYRELMNLT
;
A
#
# COMPACT_ATOMS: atom_id res chain seq x y z
N MET A 1 -3.55 13.97 -0.18
CA MET A 1 -4.09 12.59 -0.21
C MET A 1 -2.94 11.59 -0.29
N GLU A 2 -1.95 11.87 -1.13
CA GLU A 2 -0.63 11.22 -1.18
C GLU A 2 0.01 11.11 0.21
N ASN A 3 0.04 12.20 0.98
CA ASN A 3 0.55 12.19 2.36
C ASN A 3 -0.19 11.20 3.28
N GLN A 4 -1.49 10.97 3.06
CA GLN A 4 -2.25 9.99 3.85
C GLN A 4 -1.85 8.56 3.45
N VAL A 5 -1.74 8.28 2.16
CA VAL A 5 -1.25 6.99 1.64
C VAL A 5 0.18 6.70 2.15
N LEU A 6 1.08 7.69 2.06
CA LEU A 6 2.44 7.58 2.56
C LEU A 6 2.48 7.37 4.07
N GLN A 7 1.61 8.04 4.84
CA GLN A 7 1.52 7.85 6.27
C GLN A 7 1.05 6.44 6.64
N GLN A 8 0.05 5.90 5.94
CA GLN A 8 -0.44 4.53 6.14
C GLN A 8 0.66 3.50 5.88
N ILE A 9 1.42 3.67 4.79
CA ILE A 9 2.57 2.81 4.48
C ILE A 9 3.64 2.93 5.58
N ALA A 10 3.94 4.16 6.03
CA ALA A 10 4.90 4.38 7.10
C ALA A 10 4.44 3.77 8.43
N ASP A 11 3.15 3.82 8.75
CA ASP A 11 2.61 3.22 9.97
C ASP A 11 2.76 1.70 9.95
N TYR A 12 2.54 1.04 8.81
CA TYR A 12 2.85 -0.38 8.63
C TYR A 12 4.36 -0.65 8.78
N LEU A 13 5.22 0.09 8.07
CA LEU A 13 6.68 -0.14 8.09
C LEU A 13 7.32 0.05 9.48
N ASN A 14 6.69 0.89 10.32
CA ASN A 14 7.06 1.14 11.70
C ASN A 14 6.39 0.18 12.71
N GLY A 15 5.57 -0.77 12.24
CA GLY A 15 4.90 -1.76 13.07
C GLY A 15 3.75 -1.20 13.92
N LYS A 16 3.18 -0.05 13.54
CA LYS A 16 2.01 0.52 14.23
C LYS A 16 0.71 -0.17 13.81
N ILE A 17 0.67 -0.68 12.60
CA ILE A 17 -0.43 -1.49 12.05
C ILE A 17 0.13 -2.74 11.39
N THR A 18 -0.67 -3.79 11.30
CA THR A 18 -0.30 -5.03 10.60
C THR A 18 -0.53 -4.91 9.09
N LYS A 19 -0.04 -5.88 8.31
CA LYS A 19 -0.31 -5.94 6.86
C LYS A 19 -1.79 -6.17 6.54
N GLU A 20 -2.49 -6.91 7.42
CA GLU A 20 -3.92 -7.17 7.32
C GLU A 20 -4.72 -5.86 7.54
N GLU A 21 -4.40 -5.09 8.58
CA GLU A 21 -5.00 -3.78 8.83
C GLU A 21 -4.72 -2.80 7.68
N TYR A 22 -3.48 -2.79 7.18
CA TYR A 22 -3.12 -1.98 6.02
C TYR A 22 -3.92 -2.37 4.77
N SER A 23 -4.11 -3.67 4.51
CA SER A 23 -4.90 -4.15 3.37
C SER A 23 -6.34 -3.65 3.40
N ILE A 24 -6.98 -3.69 4.58
CA ILE A 24 -8.34 -3.14 4.78
C ILE A 24 -8.37 -1.64 4.48
N ILE A 25 -7.42 -0.88 5.02
CA ILE A 25 -7.32 0.57 4.80
C ILE A 25 -7.17 0.89 3.31
N VAL A 26 -6.33 0.14 2.59
CA VAL A 26 -6.14 0.32 1.13
C VAL A 26 -7.46 0.10 0.39
N GLN A 27 -8.19 -0.96 0.71
CA GLN A 27 -9.46 -1.29 0.04
C GLN A 27 -10.52 -0.21 0.27
N GLU A 28 -10.64 0.29 1.50
CA GLU A 28 -11.54 1.38 1.85
C GLU A 28 -11.13 2.69 1.15
N TYR A 29 -9.85 3.02 1.17
CA TYR A 29 -9.31 4.22 0.55
C TYR A 29 -9.55 4.25 -0.97
N MET A 30 -9.34 3.13 -1.65
CA MET A 30 -9.60 3.03 -3.10
C MET A 30 -11.07 3.29 -3.43
N THR A 31 -11.99 2.77 -2.61
CA THR A 31 -13.43 2.96 -2.80
C THR A 31 -13.87 4.40 -2.54
N LEU A 32 -13.28 5.06 -1.54
CA LEU A 32 -13.72 6.37 -1.06
C LEU A 32 -12.98 7.54 -1.73
N CYS A 33 -11.74 7.35 -2.17
CA CYS A 33 -10.83 8.45 -2.53
C CYS A 33 -10.06 8.23 -3.85
N GLY A 34 -10.25 7.10 -4.54
CA GLY A 34 -9.52 6.79 -5.78
C GLY A 34 -9.69 7.85 -6.88
N ASP A 35 -10.92 8.29 -7.12
CA ASP A 35 -11.27 9.29 -8.14
C ASP A 35 -10.70 10.69 -7.85
N ASP A 36 -10.41 11.01 -6.60
CA ASP A 36 -9.83 12.30 -6.24
C ASP A 36 -8.30 12.23 -6.30
N LEU A 37 -7.71 11.09 -5.94
CA LEU A 37 -6.27 10.87 -6.08
C LEU A 37 -5.84 10.86 -7.56
N ILE A 38 -6.62 10.24 -8.45
CA ILE A 38 -6.31 10.20 -9.89
C ILE A 38 -6.32 11.61 -10.53
N LYS A 39 -7.26 12.47 -10.14
CA LYS A 39 -7.37 13.86 -10.64
C LYS A 39 -6.23 14.73 -10.13
N ARG A 40 -5.77 14.48 -8.91
CA ARG A 40 -4.74 15.30 -8.26
C ARG A 40 -3.34 14.93 -8.73
N ASN A 41 -3.02 13.65 -8.78
CA ASN A 41 -1.69 13.16 -9.14
C ASN A 41 -1.79 11.79 -9.81
N ILE A 42 -1.96 11.81 -11.13
CA ILE A 42 -2.15 10.60 -11.93
C ILE A 42 -0.95 9.65 -11.84
N SER A 43 0.28 10.17 -11.80
CA SER A 43 1.49 9.35 -11.71
C SER A 43 1.58 8.62 -10.38
N PHE A 44 1.30 9.31 -9.28
CA PHE A 44 1.21 8.69 -7.96
C PHE A 44 0.11 7.62 -7.92
N TYR A 45 -1.09 7.95 -8.40
CA TYR A 45 -2.20 7.02 -8.45
C TYR A 45 -1.87 5.75 -9.26
N GLN A 46 -1.33 5.92 -10.47
CA GLN A 46 -0.95 4.80 -11.33
C GLN A 46 0.07 3.90 -10.65
N LYS A 47 1.11 4.49 -10.05
CA LYS A 47 2.15 3.71 -9.37
C LYS A 47 1.62 2.98 -8.14
N PHE A 48 0.73 3.61 -7.38
CA PHE A 48 0.05 2.97 -6.26
C PHE A 48 -0.79 1.77 -6.74
N MET A 49 -1.62 1.97 -7.77
CA MET A 49 -2.54 0.97 -8.30
C MET A 49 -1.86 -0.19 -9.03
N GLU A 50 -0.69 0.04 -9.61
CA GLU A 50 0.11 -1.00 -10.28
C GLU A 50 0.67 -2.04 -9.31
N SER A 51 0.83 -1.70 -8.02
CA SER A 51 1.60 -2.54 -7.11
C SER A 51 0.90 -2.84 -5.79
N VAL A 52 0.31 -1.85 -5.13
CA VAL A 52 -0.20 -2.01 -3.77
C VAL A 52 -1.35 -3.02 -3.69
N PRO A 53 -2.37 -2.99 -4.57
CA PRO A 53 -3.47 -3.96 -4.51
C PRO A 53 -2.99 -5.41 -4.68
N ASP A 54 -2.08 -5.66 -5.61
CA ASP A 54 -1.55 -7.00 -5.88
C ASP A 54 -0.68 -7.51 -4.72
N ILE A 55 0.13 -6.63 -4.11
CA ILE A 55 0.89 -6.95 -2.90
C ILE A 55 -0.06 -7.33 -1.75
N CYS A 56 -1.13 -6.56 -1.53
CA CYS A 56 -2.12 -6.88 -0.51
C CYS A 56 -2.78 -8.23 -0.78
N LEU A 57 -3.30 -8.45 -1.99
CA LEU A 57 -3.96 -9.71 -2.34
C LEU A 57 -3.07 -10.94 -2.10
N TYR A 58 -1.85 -10.92 -2.64
CA TYR A 58 -0.98 -12.09 -2.62
C TYR A 58 -0.46 -12.42 -1.21
N TYR A 59 -0.03 -11.42 -0.44
CA TYR A 59 0.60 -11.65 0.86
C TYR A 59 -0.36 -11.56 2.07
N VAL A 60 -1.62 -11.18 1.86
CA VAL A 60 -2.64 -11.15 2.92
C VAL A 60 -3.73 -12.19 2.70
N ASP A 61 -4.36 -12.23 1.53
CA ASP A 61 -5.58 -13.03 1.33
C ASP A 61 -5.29 -14.48 0.92
N GLU A 62 -4.23 -14.70 0.15
CA GLU A 62 -3.88 -16.06 -0.25
C GLU A 62 -3.31 -16.87 0.95
N PRO A 63 -3.44 -18.21 0.97
CA PRO A 63 -2.79 -19.05 1.99
C PRO A 63 -1.31 -19.31 1.66
N ASP A 64 -0.41 -19.12 2.63
CA ASP A 64 1.02 -19.52 2.53
C ASP A 64 1.69 -19.45 3.92
N ASP A 65 3.00 -19.68 3.98
CA ASP A 65 3.84 -19.46 5.16
C ASP A 65 3.80 -18.00 5.64
N SER A 66 3.39 -17.79 6.90
CA SER A 66 3.18 -16.47 7.48
C SER A 66 4.47 -15.64 7.56
N ASP A 67 5.60 -16.29 7.88
CA ASP A 67 6.89 -15.60 8.04
C ASP A 67 7.44 -15.16 6.67
N TYR A 68 7.30 -16.01 5.65
CA TYR A 68 7.57 -15.65 4.26
C TYR A 68 6.71 -14.46 3.81
N LYS A 69 5.40 -14.51 4.06
CA LYS A 69 4.47 -13.46 3.65
C LYS A 69 4.76 -12.13 4.29
N GLU A 70 5.01 -12.09 5.60
CA GLU A 70 5.36 -10.85 6.28
C GLU A 70 6.67 -10.25 5.73
N ARG A 71 7.70 -11.08 5.52
CA ARG A 71 8.98 -10.62 5.01
C ARG A 71 8.86 -10.04 3.60
N GLU A 72 8.20 -10.75 2.69
CA GLU A 72 8.07 -10.30 1.31
C GLU A 72 7.09 -9.14 1.17
N PHE A 73 5.99 -9.11 1.92
CA PHE A 73 5.10 -7.95 1.97
C PHE A 73 5.87 -6.70 2.41
N ARG A 74 6.64 -6.80 3.51
CA ARG A 74 7.45 -5.68 4.02
C ARG A 74 8.43 -5.15 2.98
N LYS A 75 9.14 -6.06 2.31
CA LYS A 75 10.12 -5.73 1.27
C LYS A 75 9.47 -5.00 0.09
N ASN A 76 8.34 -5.51 -0.40
CA ASN A 76 7.64 -4.91 -1.54
C ASN A 76 7.02 -3.56 -1.16
N ILE A 77 6.35 -3.45 -0.01
CA ILE A 77 5.80 -2.18 0.46
C ILE A 77 6.90 -1.14 0.69
N GLN A 78 8.08 -1.52 1.20
CA GLN A 78 9.19 -0.60 1.37
C GLN A 78 9.74 -0.08 0.02
N LEU A 79 9.78 -0.93 -1.01
CA LEU A 79 10.15 -0.52 -2.37
C LEU A 79 9.15 0.52 -2.89
N ILE A 80 7.86 0.19 -2.87
CA ILE A 80 6.80 1.05 -3.38
C ILE A 80 6.75 2.38 -2.60
N TYR A 81 6.95 2.35 -1.28
CA TYR A 81 7.03 3.57 -0.47
C TYR A 81 8.05 4.57 -1.01
N ARG A 82 9.26 4.09 -1.34
CA ARG A 82 10.33 4.95 -1.88
C ARG A 82 9.97 5.51 -3.25
N GLU A 83 9.33 4.71 -4.09
CA GLU A 83 8.89 5.15 -5.42
C GLU A 83 7.78 6.20 -5.32
N LEU A 84 6.81 6.00 -4.43
CA LEU A 84 5.73 6.96 -4.17
C LEU A 84 6.24 8.27 -3.56
N MET A 85 7.24 8.23 -2.66
CA MET A 85 7.88 9.43 -2.11
C MET A 85 8.55 10.31 -3.17
N ASN A 86 8.99 9.73 -4.29
CA ASN A 86 9.58 10.50 -5.41
C ASN A 86 8.52 11.14 -6.32
N LEU A 87 7.24 10.82 -6.10
CA LEU A 87 6.10 11.31 -6.89
C LEU A 87 5.25 12.33 -6.13
N THR A 88 5.68 12.73 -4.93
CA THR A 88 5.01 13.71 -4.05
C THR A 88 5.73 15.04 -3.97
#